data_AF-A0A3D0R2D3-F1
#
_entry.id   AF-A0A3D0R2D3-F1
#
_cell.length_a   1.000
_cell.length_b   1.000
_cell.length_c   1.000
_cell.angle_alpha   90.00
_cell.angle_beta   90.00
_cell.angle_gamma   90.00
#
_symmetry.space_group_name_H-M   'P 1'
#
loop_
_entity.id
_entity.type
_entity.pdbx_description
1 polymer ?
#
loop_
_entity_poly.entity_id
_entity_poly.type
_entity_poly.pdbx_seq_one_letter_code
_entity_poly.pdbx_strand_id
1 'polypeptide(L)' 'MKAALVGPGGTLLHEARRPTRRERGPEAVVASILDFAGELRAHGLSTYGEPAAAAGVAVPGIVD' A
#
# COMPACT_ATOMS: atom_id res chain seq x y z
N MET A 1 -4.95 7.40 3.30
CA MET A 1 -3.92 6.36 3.12
C MET A 1 -3.07 6.68 1.90
N LYS A 2 -1.76 6.43 1.96
CA LYS A 2 -0.82 6.59 0.86
C LYS A 2 0.02 5.32 0.76
N ALA A 3 0.43 4.95 -0.45
CA ALA A 3 1.28 3.81 -0.68
C ALA A 3 2.10 4.00 -1.97
N ALA A 4 3.19 3.26 -2.07
CA ALA A 4 4.11 3.37 -3.19
C ALA A 4 4.76 2.02 -3.51
N LEU A 5 5.13 1.84 -4.78
CA LEU A 5 6.12 0.86 -5.20
C LEU A 5 7.49 1.56 -5.29
N VAL A 6 8.48 0.95 -4.67
CA VAL A 6 9.83 1.52 -4.55
C VAL A 6 10.83 0.54 -5.16
N GLY A 7 11.62 1.04 -6.11
CA GLY A 7 12.68 0.31 -6.78
C GLY A 7 14.03 0.37 -6.05
N PRO A 8 15.07 -0.24 -6.63
CA PRO A 8 16.44 -0.20 -6.09
C PRO A 8 16.91 1.23 -5.79
N GLY A 9 17.64 1.42 -4.69
CA GLY A 9 18.13 2.73 -4.28
C GLY A 9 17.04 3.72 -3.82
N GLY A 10 15.80 3.26 -3.61
CA GLY A 10 14.71 4.10 -3.13
C GLY A 10 13.97 4.85 -4.24
N THR A 11 14.16 4.50 -5.51
CA THR A 11 13.45 5.12 -6.63
C THR A 11 11.94 4.94 -6.49
N LEU A 12 11.18 6.04 -6.55
CA LEU A 12 9.72 5.99 -6.54
C LEU A 12 9.22 5.55 -7.93
N LEU A 13 8.69 4.33 -8.03
CA LEU A 13 8.19 3.78 -9.28
C LEU A 13 6.71 4.11 -9.50
N HIS A 14 5.91 4.00 -8.44
CA HIS A 14 4.49 4.29 -8.45
C HIS A 14 4.06 4.87 -7.10
N GLU A 15 3.19 5.87 -7.11
CA GLU A 15 2.53 6.41 -5.92
C GLU A 15 1.01 6.43 -6.15
N ALA A 16 0.27 6.02 -5.11
CA ALA A 16 -1.17 6.17 -5.08
C ALA A 16 -1.64 6.65 -3.70
N ARG A 17 -2.74 7.40 -3.70
CA ARG A 17 -3.35 7.97 -2.49
C ARG A 17 -4.85 7.78 -2.52
N ARG A 18 -5.44 7.42 -1.38
CA ARG A 18 -6.88 7.23 -1.22
C ARG A 18 -7.38 7.58 0.17
N PRO A 19 -8.65 7.97 0.35
CA PRO A 19 -9.21 8.18 1.69
C PRO A 19 -9.14 6.90 2.52
N THR A 20 -8.79 7.01 3.81
CA THR A 20 -8.73 5.83 4.72
C THR A 20 -10.14 5.37 5.12
N ARG A 21 -11.12 6.29 5.17
CA ARG A 21 -12.52 6.04 5.57
C ARG A 21 -12.65 5.33 6.93
N ARG A 22 -11.93 5.86 7.94
CA ARG A 22 -11.83 5.31 9.30
C ARG A 22 -13.15 5.29 10.06
N GLU A 23 -14.11 6.12 9.65
CA GLU A 23 -15.47 6.15 10.16
C GLU A 23 -16.22 4.80 10.03
N ARG A 24 -15.71 3.87 9.21
CA ARG A 24 -16.25 2.52 9.04
C ARG A 24 -15.68 1.49 10.02
N GLY A 25 -14.84 1.90 10.97
CA GLY A 25 -14.24 1.03 11.98
C GLY A 25 -12.90 0.41 11.56
N PRO A 26 -12.15 -0.14 12.53
CA PRO A 26 -10.77 -0.62 12.33
C PRO A 26 -10.66 -1.79 11.34
N GLU A 27 -11.58 -2.75 11.39
CA GLU A 27 -11.59 -3.90 10.47
C GLU A 27 -11.72 -3.46 9.00
N ALA A 28 -12.59 -2.48 8.74
CA ALA A 28 -12.75 -1.92 7.40
C ALA A 28 -11.49 -1.18 6.93
N VAL A 29 -10.73 -0.58 7.85
CA VAL A 29 -9.44 0.04 7.54
C VAL A 29 -8.41 -1.02 7.19
N VAL A 30 -8.31 -2.10 7.96
CA VAL A 30 -7.38 -3.21 7.69
C VAL A 30 -7.69 -3.85 6.34
N ALA A 31 -8.96 -4.17 6.06
CA ALA A 31 -9.40 -4.67 4.76
C ALA A 31 -9.00 -3.71 3.64
N SER A 32 -9.24 -2.40 3.83
CA SER A 32 -8.83 -1.38 2.86
C SER A 32 -7.31 -1.26 2.69
N ILE A 33 -6.48 -1.63 3.68
CA ILE A 33 -5.02 -1.68 3.52
C ILE A 33 -4.62 -2.88 2.68
N LEU A 34 -5.18 -4.06 2.97
CA LEU A 34 -4.89 -5.30 2.26
C LEU A 34 -5.31 -5.23 0.79
N ASP A 35 -6.49 -4.66 0.51
CA ASP A 35 -6.94 -4.40 -0.87
C ASP A 35 -5.95 -3.47 -1.60
N PHE A 36 -5.40 -2.46 -0.90
CA PHE A 36 -4.45 -1.53 -1.54
C PHE A 36 -3.16 -2.24 -1.91
N ALA A 37 -2.65 -3.07 -1.00
CA ALA A 37 -1.46 -3.85 -1.24
C ALA A 37 -1.67 -4.85 -2.40
N GLY A 38 -2.86 -5.44 -2.51
CA GLY A 38 -3.25 -6.29 -3.64
C GLY A 38 -3.23 -5.54 -4.98
N GLU A 39 -3.81 -4.34 -5.03
CA GLU A 39 -3.77 -3.47 -6.22
C GLU A 39 -2.33 -3.12 -6.62
N LEU A 40 -1.47 -2.75 -5.67
CA LEU A 40 -0.06 -2.45 -5.94
C LEU A 40 0.72 -3.67 -6.41
N ARG A 41 0.43 -4.85 -5.85
CA ARG A 41 1.01 -6.11 -6.30
C ARG A 41 0.64 -6.40 -7.76
N ALA A 42 -0.64 -6.21 -8.10
CA ALA A 42 -1.13 -6.38 -9.47
C ALA A 42 -0.48 -5.35 -10.42
N HIS A 43 -0.40 -4.08 -10.00
CA HIS A 43 0.26 -3.02 -10.76
C HIS A 43 1.75 -3.33 -11.00
N GLY A 44 2.45 -3.83 -9.98
CA GLY A 44 3.84 -4.23 -10.11
C GLY A 44 4.02 -5.30 -11.18
N LEU A 45 3.23 -6.38 -11.09
CA LEU A 45 3.27 -7.47 -12.05
C LEU A 45 2.93 -7.00 -13.48
N SER A 46 1.90 -6.17 -13.64
CA SER A 46 1.47 -5.71 -14.97
C SER A 46 2.43 -4.71 -15.61
N THR A 47 3.04 -3.83 -14.82
CA THR A 47 3.80 -2.68 -15.31
C THR A 47 5.31 -2.93 -15.31
N TYR A 48 5.81 -3.68 -14.34
CA TYR A 48 7.26 -3.95 -14.16
C TYR A 48 7.62 -5.43 -14.34
N GLY A 49 6.64 -6.31 -14.60
CA GLY A 49 6.86 -7.73 -14.85
C GLY A 49 7.01 -8.59 -13.59
N GLU A 50 7.04 -7.98 -12.41
CA GLU A 50 7.13 -8.67 -11.12
C GLU A 50 6.37 -7.92 -10.00
N PRO A 51 5.82 -8.62 -9.01
CA PRO A 51 5.24 -7.97 -7.84
C PRO A 51 6.34 -7.38 -6.94
N ALA A 52 5.95 -6.50 -6.01
CA ALA A 52 6.85 -6.09 -4.94
C ALA A 52 7.36 -7.32 -4.15
N ALA A 53 8.67 -7.39 -3.90
CA ALA A 53 9.30 -8.48 -3.17
C ALA A 53 8.96 -8.47 -1.66
N ALA A 54 8.59 -7.32 -1.11
CA ALA A 54 8.22 -7.13 0.29
C ALA A 54 7.22 -5.98 0.44
N ALA A 55 6.59 -5.91 1.61
CA ALA A 55 5.72 -4.79 1.99
C ALA A 55 6.22 -4.18 3.31
N GLY A 56 6.20 -2.84 3.39
CA GLY A 56 6.47 -2.08 4.60
C GLY A 56 5.24 -1.25 4.96
N VAL A 57 4.89 -1.23 6.25
CA VAL A 57 3.76 -0.45 6.76
C VAL A 57 4.26 0.58 7.76
N ALA A 58 3.86 1.83 7.57
CA ALA A 58 4.11 2.91 8.52
C ALA A 58 2.77 3.48 8.98
N VAL A 59 2.50 3.38 10.28
CA VAL A 59 1.30 3.93 10.92
C VAL A 59 1.69 5.18 11.71
N PRO A 60 1.06 6.33 11.46
CA PRO A 60 1.28 7.50 12.29
C PRO A 60 0.59 7.32 13.65
N GLY A 61 1.37 7.31 14.73
CA GLY A 61 0.87 7.21 16.11
C GLY A 61 1.04 5.82 16.72
N ILE A 62 0.41 5.60 17.88
CA ILE A 62 0.40 4.32 18.58
C ILE A 62 -0.75 3.44 18.09
N VAL A 63 -0.53 2.13 18.09
CA VAL A 63 -1.53 1.08 17.87
C VAL A 63 -1.60 0.29 19.16
N ASP A 64 -2.81 0.01 19.66
CA ASP A 64 -3.06 -0.86 20.81
C ASP A 64 -2.99 -2.33 20.39
#